data_AF-A0A1N7SVJ8-F1
#
_entry.id   AF-A0A1N7SVJ8-F1
#
_cell.length_a   1.000
_cell.length_b   1.000
_cell.length_c   1.000
_cell.angle_alpha   90.00
_cell.angle_beta   90.00
_cell.angle_gamma   90.00
#
_symmetry.space_group_name_H-M   'P 1'
#
loop_
_entity.id
_entity.type
_entity.pdbx_description
1 polymer ?
#
loop_
_entity_poly.entity_id
_entity_poly.type
_entity_poly.pdbx_seq_one_letter_code
_entity_poly.pdbx_strand_id
1 'polypeptide(L)' 'MIWSAAMMLDFLGNGQGKEREAHDAILAAIEGVLKDGPHTGDLGGKACTAEVGAAIAHRLA' A
#
# COMPACT_ATOMS: atom_id res chain seq x y z
N MET A 1 -5.86 -6.60 -1.00
CA MET A 1 -6.05 -5.90 -2.29
C MET A 1 -5.92 -4.39 -2.10
N ILE A 2 -4.73 -3.88 -1.76
CA ILE A 2 -4.52 -2.45 -1.44
C ILE A 2 -4.12 -1.68 -2.70
N TRP A 3 -3.23 -2.24 -3.54
CA TRP A 3 -2.80 -1.61 -4.79
C TRP A 3 -3.97 -1.32 -5.75
N SER A 4 -4.91 -2.26 -5.90
CA SER A 4 -6.10 -2.04 -6.73
C SER A 4 -6.96 -0.87 -6.23
N ALA A 5 -7.01 -0.64 -4.92
CA ALA A 5 -7.70 0.53 -4.35
C ALA A 5 -6.94 1.83 -4.67
N ALA A 6 -5.60 1.82 -4.64
CA ALA A 6 -4.81 2.97 -5.09
C ALA A 6 -5.09 3.30 -6.56
N MET A 7 -5.08 2.29 -7.45
CA MET A 7 -5.41 2.47 -8.88
C MET A 7 -6.82 3.01 -9.08
N MET A 8 -7.78 2.57 -8.26
CA MET A 8 -9.16 3.07 -8.28
C MET A 8 -9.23 4.55 -7.91
N LEU A 9 -8.49 5.00 -6.89
CA LEU A 9 -8.42 6.42 -6.53
C LEU A 9 -7.85 7.25 -7.67
N ASP A 10 -6.71 6.83 -8.23
CA ASP A 10 -6.08 7.52 -9.37
C ASP A 10 -7.05 7.65 -10.57
N PHE A 11 -7.78 6.58 -10.87
CA PHE A 11 -8.80 6.58 -11.92
C PHE A 11 -9.95 7.56 -11.62
N LEU A 12 -10.51 7.54 -10.42
CA LEU A 12 -11.61 8.43 -10.03
C LEU A 12 -11.19 9.90 -10.01
N GLY A 13 -9.93 10.18 -9.67
CA GLY A 13 -9.33 11.51 -9.70
C GLY A 13 -8.86 11.99 -11.07
N ASN A 14 -9.03 11.18 -12.12
CA ASN A 14 -8.44 11.43 -13.44
C ASN A 14 -6.93 11.73 -13.39
N GLY A 15 -6.21 11.01 -12.53
CA GLY A 15 -4.77 11.16 -12.35
C GLY A 15 -4.33 12.46 -11.68
N GLN A 16 -5.23 13.18 -11.01
CA GLN A 16 -4.98 14.53 -10.49
C GLN A 16 -5.52 14.71 -9.07
N GLY A 17 -5.11 15.82 -8.44
CA GLY A 17 -5.65 16.26 -7.15
C GLY A 17 -5.32 15.32 -5.98
N LYS A 18 -6.19 15.33 -4.98
CA LYS A 18 -6.01 14.59 -3.72
C LYS A 18 -6.05 13.09 -3.92
N GLU A 19 -6.78 12.63 -4.92
CA GLU A 19 -6.88 11.23 -5.29
C GLU A 19 -5.55 10.70 -5.82
N ARG A 20 -4.83 11.53 -6.62
CA ARG A 20 -3.48 11.20 -7.07
C ARG A 20 -2.49 11.18 -5.91
N GLU A 21 -2.54 12.19 -5.04
CA GLU A 21 -1.70 12.25 -3.84
C GLU A 21 -1.93 11.00 -2.95
N ALA A 22 -3.18 10.57 -2.79
CA ALA A 22 -3.52 9.37 -2.05
C ALA A 22 -3.00 8.09 -2.75
N HIS A 23 -3.12 7.98 -4.08
CA HIS A 23 -2.54 6.88 -4.85
C HIS A 23 -1.02 6.78 -4.60
N ASP A 24 -0.31 7.90 -4.76
CA ASP A 24 1.15 7.94 -4.66
C ASP A 24 1.61 7.61 -3.23
N ALA A 25 0.90 8.11 -2.20
CA ALA A 25 1.17 7.76 -0.81
C ALA A 25 0.97 6.26 -0.53
N ILE A 26 -0.10 5.66 -1.07
CA ILE A 26 -0.35 4.22 -0.91
C ILE A 26 0.73 3.38 -1.59
N LEU A 27 1.18 3.74 -2.79
CA LEU A 27 2.28 3.01 -3.45
C LEU A 27 3.58 3.12 -2.66
N ALA A 28 3.94 4.32 -2.21
CA ALA A 28 5.14 4.51 -1.39
C ALA A 28 5.10 3.68 -0.10
N ALA A 29 3.93 3.57 0.55
CA ALA A 29 3.75 2.73 1.73
C ALA A 29 3.91 1.23 1.40
N ILE A 30 3.34 0.76 0.29
CA ILE A 30 3.49 -0.64 -0.17
C ILE A 30 4.95 -0.94 -0.47
N GLU A 31 5.63 -0.09 -1.25
CA GLU A 31 7.04 -0.25 -1.60
C GLU A 31 7.93 -0.29 -0.36
N GLY A 32 7.66 0.59 0.61
CA GLY A 32 8.34 0.61 1.89
C GLY A 32 8.20 -0.71 2.66
N VAL A 33 6.99 -1.24 2.77
CA VAL A 33 6.74 -2.54 3.45
C VAL A 33 7.36 -3.70 2.68
N LEU A 34 7.33 -3.69 1.34
CA LEU A 34 8.00 -4.71 0.53
C LEU A 34 9.52 -4.67 0.69
N LYS A 35 10.11 -3.49 0.91
CA LYS A 35 11.55 -3.33 1.11
C LYS A 35 11.99 -3.76 2.52
N ASP A 36 11.30 -3.29 3.55
CA ASP A 36 11.77 -3.43 4.94
C ASP A 36 11.07 -4.57 5.70
N GLY A 37 9.96 -5.08 5.17
CA GLY A 37 9.06 -5.99 5.87
C GLY A 37 8.05 -5.27 6.77
N PRO A 38 7.15 -6.02 7.43
CA PRO A 38 7.05 -7.48 7.44
C PRO A 38 6.49 -8.07 6.12
N HIS A 39 6.84 -9.32 5.82
CA HIS A 39 6.41 -10.03 4.61
C HIS A 39 5.49 -11.21 4.92
N THR A 40 4.55 -11.46 4.02
CA THR A 40 3.74 -12.68 4.00
C THR A 40 4.55 -13.90 3.57
N GLY A 41 4.01 -15.10 3.80
CA GLY A 41 4.68 -16.37 3.52
C GLY A 41 5.06 -16.59 2.06
N ASP A 42 4.28 -16.06 1.12
CA ASP A 42 4.58 -16.11 -0.33
C ASP A 42 5.85 -15.32 -0.71
N LEU A 43 6.22 -14.32 0.09
CA LEU A 43 7.46 -13.56 -0.03
C LEU A 43 8.57 -14.06 0.92
N GLY A 44 8.41 -15.26 1.49
CA GLY A 44 9.39 -15.87 2.40
C GLY A 44 9.35 -15.34 3.83
N GLY A 45 8.35 -14.53 4.18
CA GLY A 45 8.15 -14.02 5.53
C GLY A 45 7.28 -14.93 6.41
N LYS A 46 6.91 -14.41 7.58
CA LYS A 46 6.06 -15.12 8.56
C LYS A 46 4.82 -14.34 8.96
N ALA A 47 4.66 -13.12 8.43
CA ALA A 47 3.56 -12.27 8.82
C ALA A 47 2.26 -12.74 8.16
N CYS A 48 1.16 -12.59 8.88
CA CYS A 48 -0.17 -12.79 8.34
C CYS A 48 -0.66 -11.55 7.59
N THR A 49 -1.75 -11.72 6.84
CA THR A 49 -2.35 -10.65 6.04
C THR A 49 -2.67 -9.39 6.86
N ALA A 50 -3.11 -9.55 8.11
CA ALA A 50 -3.47 -8.43 8.98
C ALA A 50 -2.24 -7.62 9.41
N GLU A 51 -1.11 -8.29 9.69
CA GLU A 51 0.14 -7.63 10.08
C GLU A 51 0.73 -6.80 8.94
N VAL A 52 0.73 -7.34 7.72
CA VAL A 52 1.18 -6.58 6.54
C VAL A 52 0.23 -5.42 6.23
N GLY A 53 -1.09 -5.62 6.35
CA GLY A 53 -2.06 -4.54 6.20
C GLY A 53 -1.88 -3.41 7.22
N ALA A 54 -1.63 -3.76 8.49
CA ALA A 54 -1.35 -2.81 9.55
C ALA A 54 -0.03 -2.05 9.31
N ALA A 55 1.01 -2.74 8.83
CA ALA A 55 2.29 -2.11 8.50
C ALA A 55 2.16 -1.08 7.36
N ILE A 56 1.36 -1.38 6.33
CA ILE A 56 1.08 -0.43 5.24
C ILE A 56 0.31 0.78 5.80
N ALA A 57 -0.75 0.55 6.58
CA ALA A 57 -1.54 1.62 7.18
C ALA A 57 -0.72 2.53 8.11
N HIS A 58 0.21 1.96 8.88
CA HIS A 58 1.07 2.73 9.78
C HIS A 58 2.00 3.69 9.03
N ARG A 59 2.44 3.34 7.81
CA ARG A 59 3.29 4.22 6.98
C ARG A 59 2.55 5.41 6.35
N LEU A 60 1.22 5.38 6.37
CA LEU A 60 0.38 6.47 5.84
C LEU A 60 0.05 7.54 6.89
N ALA A 61 0.29 7.24 8.18
CA ALA A 61 0.04 8.14 9.31
C ALA A 61 1.25 9.04 9.59
#